data_AF-A0A1R4H0F0-F1
#
_entry.id   AF-A0A1R4H0F0-F1
#
_cell.length_a   1.000
_cell.length_b   1.000
_cell.length_c   1.000
_cell.angle_alpha   90.00
_cell.angle_beta   90.00
_cell.angle_gamma   90.00
#
_symmetry.space_group_name_H-M   'P 1'
#
loop_
_entity.id
_entity.type
_entity.pdbx_description
1 polymer ?
#
loop_
_entity_poly.entity_id
_entity_poly.type
_entity_poly.pdbx_seq_one_letter_code
_entity_poly.pdbx_strand_id
1 'polypeptide(L)'
;MKQHLDHPETPTTETKTDALSFVKLHSTLCFLMTRFHKDQSPQLAQFIVRHIHLVIDHPDVIDSDSARNLYLGLLQQWQHITATLLEQRRILSNDGKITH
;
A
#
# COMPACT_ATOMS: atom_id res chain seq x y z
N MET A 1 -7.81 51.44 -33.59
CA MET A 1 -7.21 50.27 -34.25
C MET A 1 -7.17 49.14 -33.24
N LYS A 2 -7.75 47.99 -33.60
CA LYS A 2 -7.78 46.77 -32.79
C LYS A 2 -6.43 46.09 -32.91
N GLN A 3 -5.80 45.73 -31.79
CA GLN A 3 -4.90 44.58 -31.74
C GLN A 3 -5.19 43.79 -30.46
N HIS A 4 -5.95 42.73 -30.72
CA HIS A 4 -6.14 41.54 -29.90
C HIS A 4 -4.92 40.65 -30.13
N LEU A 5 -4.23 40.19 -29.09
CA LEU A 5 -3.38 39.01 -29.19
C LEU A 5 -3.19 38.35 -27.82
N ASP A 6 -4.02 37.33 -27.63
CA ASP A 6 -3.74 36.03 -27.02
C ASP A 6 -3.16 35.96 -25.60
N HIS A 7 -4.06 35.62 -24.67
CA HIS A 7 -3.70 34.87 -23.46
C HIS A 7 -3.27 33.46 -23.88
N PRO A 8 -2.09 32.95 -23.47
CA PRO A 8 -1.94 31.52 -23.34
C PRO A 8 -2.70 31.08 -22.08
N GLU A 9 -3.95 30.66 -22.27
CA GLU A 9 -4.62 29.76 -21.34
C GLU A 9 -3.78 28.49 -21.24
N THR A 10 -3.01 28.34 -20.15
CA THR A 10 -2.43 27.06 -19.77
C THR A 10 -3.49 26.27 -19.00
N PRO A 11 -3.96 25.12 -19.52
CA PRO A 11 -4.81 24.22 -18.74
C PRO A 11 -3.90 23.41 -17.81
N THR A 12 -3.53 23.98 -16.66
CA THR A 12 -2.77 23.28 -15.63
C THR A 12 -3.71 22.83 -14.51
N THR A 13 -4.64 21.93 -14.82
CA THR A 13 -5.62 21.42 -13.84
C THR A 13 -5.77 19.91 -13.88
N GLU A 14 -4.70 19.12 -14.03
CA GLU A 14 -4.84 17.64 -14.01
C GLU A 14 -3.86 16.88 -13.11
N THR A 15 -2.87 17.53 -12.48
CA THR A 15 -1.86 16.82 -11.64
C THR A 15 -2.20 16.75 -10.15
N LYS A 16 -3.17 17.54 -9.66
CA LYS A 16 -3.40 17.70 -8.21
C LYS A 16 -4.20 16.54 -7.59
N THR A 17 -4.99 15.83 -8.39
CA THR A 17 -5.87 14.76 -7.92
C THR A 17 -5.10 13.46 -7.65
N ASP A 18 -4.10 13.17 -8.46
CA ASP A 18 -3.31 11.94 -8.41
C ASP A 18 -2.37 11.91 -7.20
N ALA A 19 -1.65 13.02 -6.93
CA ALA A 19 -0.82 13.14 -5.74
C ALA A 19 -1.61 13.01 -4.42
N LEU A 20 -2.85 13.52 -4.37
CA LEU A 20 -3.72 13.35 -3.21
C LEU A 20 -4.18 11.90 -3.05
N SER A 21 -4.35 11.17 -4.16
CA SER A 21 -4.65 9.74 -4.18
C SER A 21 -3.49 8.93 -3.58
N PHE A 22 -2.27 9.20 -4.02
CA PHE A 22 -1.06 8.56 -3.49
C PHE A 22 -0.87 8.82 -2.00
N VAL A 23 -0.99 10.08 -1.55
CA VAL A 23 -0.85 10.45 -0.14
C VAL A 23 -1.86 9.69 0.73
N LYS A 24 -3.11 9.52 0.25
CA LYS A 24 -4.12 8.73 0.97
C LYS A 24 -3.71 7.25 1.06
N LEU A 25 -3.32 6.63 -0.05
CA LEU A 25 -2.87 5.23 -0.08
C LEU A 25 -1.69 5.00 0.88
N HIS A 26 -0.69 5.87 0.82
CA HIS A 26 0.49 5.79 1.68
C HIS A 26 0.14 5.98 3.16
N SER A 27 -0.70 6.98 3.48
CA SER A 27 -1.14 7.23 4.85
C SER A 27 -1.92 6.04 5.42
N THR A 28 -2.79 5.42 4.61
CA THR A 28 -3.52 4.21 5.00
C THR A 28 -2.55 3.04 5.24
N LEU A 29 -1.54 2.84 4.38
CA LEU A 29 -0.52 1.82 4.59
C LEU A 29 0.23 2.04 5.92
N CYS A 30 0.69 3.26 6.20
CA CYS A 30 1.36 3.60 7.47
C CYS A 30 0.45 3.33 8.68
N PHE A 31 -0.83 3.69 8.59
CA PHE A 31 -1.80 3.40 9.65
C PHE A 31 -1.97 1.90 9.89
N LEU A 32 -2.12 1.10 8.83
CA LEU A 32 -2.27 -0.36 8.95
C LEU A 32 -1.03 -1.00 9.58
N MET A 33 0.17 -0.61 9.15
CA MET A 33 1.43 -1.08 9.72
C MET A 33 1.56 -0.67 11.20
N THR A 34 1.15 0.54 11.55
CA THR A 34 1.13 1.01 12.96
C THR A 34 0.14 0.21 13.80
N ARG A 35 -1.06 -0.06 13.28
CA ARG A 35 -2.07 -0.89 13.94
C ARG A 35 -1.58 -2.31 14.17
N PHE A 36 -0.81 -2.86 13.22
CA PHE A 36 -0.26 -4.21 13.34
C PHE A 36 0.71 -4.36 14.50
N HIS A 37 1.43 -3.30 14.88
CA HIS A 37 2.25 -3.32 16.10
C HIS A 37 1.42 -3.46 17.39
N LYS A 38 0.14 -3.09 17.36
CA LYS A 38 -0.78 -3.25 18.50
C LYS A 38 -1.51 -4.59 18.46
N ASP A 39 -1.84 -5.09 17.28
CA ASP A 39 -2.56 -6.35 17.06
C ASP A 39 -1.97 -7.10 15.86
N GLN A 40 -1.20 -8.15 16.13
CA GLN A 40 -0.52 -8.95 15.11
C GLN A 40 -1.44 -10.01 14.50
N SER A 41 -2.62 -9.60 14.04
CA SER A 41 -3.56 -10.53 13.42
C SER A 41 -3.17 -10.84 11.96
N PRO A 42 -3.29 -12.11 11.52
CA PRO A 42 -2.98 -12.48 10.13
C PRO A 42 -3.94 -11.83 9.13
N GLN A 43 -5.16 -11.48 9.55
CA GLN A 43 -6.08 -10.72 8.70
C GLN A 43 -5.52 -9.32 8.40
N LEU A 44 -5.00 -8.63 9.42
CA LEU A 44 -4.41 -7.31 9.24
C LEU A 44 -3.13 -7.38 8.38
N ALA A 45 -2.29 -8.40 8.55
CA ALA A 45 -1.14 -8.64 7.68
C ALA A 45 -1.55 -8.83 6.21
N GLN A 46 -2.60 -9.61 5.94
CA GLN A 46 -3.15 -9.75 4.58
C GLN A 46 -3.67 -8.43 4.01
N PHE A 47 -4.33 -7.60 4.82
CA PHE A 47 -4.77 -6.26 4.39
C PHE A 47 -3.60 -5.36 4.01
N ILE A 48 -2.50 -5.42 4.77
CA ILE A 48 -1.27 -4.68 4.46
C ILE A 48 -0.69 -5.12 3.12
N VAL A 49 -0.55 -6.43 2.88
CA VAL A 49 -0.09 -6.99 1.59
C VAL A 49 -0.93 -6.45 0.43
N ARG A 50 -2.26 -6.49 0.56
CA ARG A 50 -3.16 -5.95 -0.48
C ARG A 50 -2.97 -4.45 -0.70
N HIS A 51 -2.79 -3.67 0.37
CA HIS A 51 -2.54 -2.23 0.25
C HIS A 51 -1.20 -1.93 -0.41
N ILE A 52 -0.15 -2.70 -0.13
CA ILE A 52 1.15 -2.54 -0.79
C ILE A 52 1.02 -2.78 -2.30
N HIS A 53 0.24 -3.78 -2.73
CA HIS A 53 -0.05 -3.97 -4.15
C HIS A 53 -0.71 -2.74 -4.79
N LEU A 54 -1.67 -2.10 -4.11
CA LEU A 54 -2.30 -0.87 -4.61
C LEU A 54 -1.31 0.30 -4.72
N VAL A 55 -0.35 0.39 -3.80
CA VAL A 55 0.70 1.41 -3.84
C VAL A 55 1.66 1.17 -5.00
N ILE A 56 2.06 -0.09 -5.25
CA ILE A 56 2.96 -0.46 -6.35
C ILE A 56 2.33 -0.17 -7.72
N ASP A 57 1.01 -0.31 -7.84
CA ASP A 57 0.26 -0.07 -9.08
C ASP A 57 -0.03 1.43 -9.33
N HIS A 58 0.32 2.31 -8.38
CA HIS A 58 0.09 3.75 -8.52
C HIS A 58 1.10 4.37 -9.51
N PRO A 59 0.69 5.29 -10.42
CA PRO A 59 1.58 5.93 -11.38
C PRO A 59 2.82 6.56 -10.75
N ASP A 60 2.67 7.35 -9.67
CA ASP A 60 3.82 7.90 -8.91
C ASP A 60 4.89 6.88 -8.49
N VAL A 61 4.50 5.61 -8.30
CA VAL A 61 5.44 4.52 -7.93
C VAL A 61 5.94 3.79 -9.17
N ILE A 62 5.11 3.59 -10.19
CA ILE A 62 5.50 2.95 -11.45
C ILE A 62 6.59 3.76 -12.15
N ASP A 63 6.47 5.09 -12.15
CA ASP A 63 7.42 6.01 -12.80
C ASP A 63 8.76 6.14 -12.04
N SER A 64 8.86 5.59 -10.81
CA SER A 64 10.06 5.66 -9.98
C SER A 64 10.59 4.27 -9.62
N ASP A 65 11.65 3.83 -10.31
CA ASP A 65 12.28 2.52 -10.07
C ASP A 65 12.71 2.34 -8.61
N SER A 66 13.27 3.39 -7.99
CA SER A 66 13.65 3.39 -6.57
C SER A 66 12.45 3.19 -5.64
N ALA A 67 11.34 3.89 -5.88
CA ALA A 67 10.13 3.75 -5.07
C ALA A 67 9.51 2.36 -5.27
N ARG A 68 9.45 1.89 -6.52
CA ARG A 68 8.94 0.56 -6.86
C ARG A 68 9.73 -0.54 -6.16
N ASN A 69 11.06 -0.49 -6.20
CA ASN A 69 11.93 -1.45 -5.53
C ASN A 69 11.72 -1.44 -4.00
N LEU A 70 11.55 -0.26 -3.40
CA LEU A 70 11.22 -0.13 -1.97
C LEU A 70 9.92 -0.87 -1.62
N TYR A 71 8.83 -0.61 -2.35
CA TYR A 71 7.54 -1.24 -2.06
C TYR A 71 7.53 -2.74 -2.40
N LEU A 72 8.28 -3.18 -3.40
CA LEU A 72 8.46 -4.61 -3.68
C LEU A 72 9.19 -5.34 -2.55
N GLY A 73 10.25 -4.72 -2.00
CA GLY A 73 10.93 -5.24 -0.81
C GLY A 73 9.98 -5.34 0.38
N LEU A 74 9.20 -4.28 0.60
CA LEU A 74 8.18 -4.24 1.66
C LEU A 74 7.11 -5.32 1.45
N LEU A 75 6.64 -5.53 0.22
CA LEU A 75 5.67 -6.56 -0.14
C LEU A 75 6.18 -7.95 0.24
N GLN A 76 7.41 -8.27 -0.15
CA GLN A 76 8.03 -9.56 0.15
C GLN A 76 8.10 -9.80 1.67
N GLN A 77 8.49 -8.79 2.44
CA GLN A 77 8.52 -8.88 3.90
C GLN A 77 7.15 -9.18 4.49
N TRP A 78 6.11 -8.45 4.05
CA TRP A 78 4.75 -8.65 4.56
C TRP A 78 4.11 -9.97 4.13
N GLN A 79 4.44 -10.47 2.94
CA GLN A 79 4.04 -11.82 2.52
C GLN A 79 4.64 -12.89 3.44
N HIS A 80 5.92 -12.75 3.80
CA HIS A 80 6.58 -13.68 4.74
C HIS A 80 5.95 -13.60 6.14
N ILE A 81 5.74 -12.40 6.68
CA ILE A 81 5.06 -12.21 7.98
C ILE A 81 3.67 -12.85 7.97
N THR A 82 2.91 -12.63 6.89
CA THR A 82 1.57 -13.21 6.73
C THR A 82 1.62 -14.74 6.74
N ALA A 83 2.54 -15.35 5.99
CA ALA A 83 2.71 -16.80 5.96
C ALA A 83 3.06 -17.36 7.35
N THR A 84 3.99 -16.72 8.06
CA THR A 84 4.39 -17.14 9.42
C THR A 84 3.22 -17.07 10.41
N LEU A 85 2.42 -16.00 10.38
CA LEU A 85 1.25 -15.89 11.28
C LEU A 85 0.17 -16.92 10.95
N LEU A 86 -0.03 -17.24 9.67
CA LEU A 86 -0.98 -18.27 9.27
C LEU A 86 -0.53 -19.66 9.72
N GLU A 87 0.76 -19.95 9.61
CA GLU A 87 1.34 -21.20 10.09
C GLU A 87 1.23 -21.33 11.62
N GLN A 88 1.57 -20.28 12.36
CA GLN A 88 1.41 -20.25 13.82
C GLN A 88 -0.04 -20.52 14.25
N ARG A 89 -1.01 -19.91 13.56
CA ARG A 89 -2.43 -20.16 13.80
C ARG A 89 -2.80 -21.62 13.54
N ARG A 90 -2.28 -22.21 12.46
CA ARG A 90 -2.53 -23.62 12.11
C ARG A 90 -1.99 -24.56 13.19
N ILE A 91 -0.77 -24.31 13.66
CA ILE A 91 -0.13 -25.11 14.74
C ILE A 91 -0.97 -25.03 16.02
N LEU A 92 -1.35 -23.83 16.46
CA LEU A 92 -2.19 -23.64 17.66
C LEU A 92 -3.55 -24.33 17.53
N SER A 93 -4.15 -24.30 16.33
CA SER A 93 -5.42 -24.98 16.07
C SER A 93 -5.29 -26.51 16.07
N ASN A 94 -4.13 -27.06 15.74
CA ASN A 94 -3.89 -28.51 15.71
C ASN A 94 -3.57 -29.07 17.10
N ASP A 95 -2.87 -28.29 17.94
CA ASP A 95 -2.51 -28.69 19.32
C ASP A 95 -3.76 -28.86 20.20
N GLY A 96 -4.77 -28.00 20.04
CA GLY A 96 -6.06 -28.14 20.72
C GLY A 96 -6.95 -29.30 20.25
N LYS A 97 -6.52 -30.09 19.25
CA LYS A 97 -7.31 -31.21 18.69
C LYS A 97 -6.82 -32.58 19.16
N ILE A 98 -5.76 -32.65 19.98
CA ILE A 98 -5.26 -33.89 20.58
C ILE A 98 -5.94 -34.10 21.93
N THR A 99 -7.23 -34.45 21.92
CA THR A 99 -7.93 -35.06 23.07
C THR A 99 -9.24 -35.65 22.59
N HIS A 100 -9.17 -36.86 22.03
CA HIS A 100 -10.20 -37.89 22.21
C HIS A 100 -9.70 -39.26 21.77
#